data_AF-A0A847HH88-F1
#
_entry.id   AF-A0A847HH88-F1
#
_cell.length_a   1.000
_cell.length_b   1.000
_cell.length_c   1.000
_cell.angle_alpha   90.00
_cell.angle_beta   90.00
_cell.angle_gamma   90.00
#
_symmetry.space_group_name_H-M   'P 1'
#
loop_
_entity.id
_entity.type
_entity.pdbx_description
1 polymer ?
#
loop_
_entity_poly.entity_id
_entity_poly.type
_entity_poly.pdbx_seq_one_letter_code
_entity_poly.pdbx_strand_id
1 'polypeptide(L)'
;MKKKSTATEAKLLLPKQVEADARHEQLRTFIKQNSEKLWSGSSVLVPASDLSEGLRAALGAARGKDRLTRGVESIERLLENEANGLALVDKKTGEKRVQRISRLLVMSNDGVERFYRKVESLLREHGERVMALRLNADAKQLGEAVFGPEKAVKLFLVEHKEDVAAILLALVDPAASA
;
A
#
# COMPACT_ATOMS: atom_id res chain seq x y z
N MET A 1 10.78 -19.92 31.25
CA MET A 1 11.49 -18.95 30.39
C MET A 1 10.93 -19.02 28.97
N LYS A 2 10.45 -17.85 28.49
CA LYS A 2 10.02 -17.42 27.14
C LYS A 2 9.61 -18.49 26.12
N LYS A 3 8.30 -18.61 25.90
CA LYS A 3 7.70 -19.21 24.69
C LYS A 3 8.13 -18.38 23.48
N LYS A 4 8.86 -19.00 22.53
CA LYS A 4 9.04 -18.44 21.18
C LYS A 4 7.64 -18.40 20.54
N SER A 5 7.07 -17.21 20.42
CA SER A 5 5.95 -16.99 19.52
C SER A 5 6.52 -17.08 18.11
N THR A 6 6.33 -18.24 17.48
CA THR A 6 6.36 -18.35 16.03
C THR A 6 5.28 -17.41 15.52
N ALA A 7 5.69 -16.24 15.05
CA ALA A 7 4.84 -15.36 14.28
C ALA A 7 4.41 -16.16 13.05
N THR A 8 3.21 -16.73 13.09
CA THR A 8 2.50 -17.22 11.92
C THR A 8 2.64 -16.13 10.86
N GLU A 9 3.27 -16.46 9.73
CA GLU A 9 3.23 -15.62 8.53
C GLU A 9 1.76 -15.38 8.20
N ALA A 10 1.20 -14.28 8.70
CA ALA A 10 -0.16 -13.90 8.43
C ALA A 10 -0.22 -13.66 6.93
N LYS A 11 -0.77 -14.64 6.20
CA LYS A 11 -0.94 -14.59 4.76
C LYS A 11 -1.82 -13.38 4.45
N LEU A 12 -1.19 -12.28 4.02
CA LEU A 12 -1.89 -11.05 3.64
C LEU A 12 -2.86 -11.36 2.51
N LEU A 13 -4.16 -11.17 2.75
CA LEU A 13 -5.20 -11.37 1.75
C LEU A 13 -5.33 -10.10 0.92
N LEU A 14 -5.26 -10.24 -0.41
CA LEU A 14 -5.41 -9.12 -1.35
C LEU A 14 -6.89 -8.72 -1.46
N PRO A 15 -7.26 -7.57 -2.07
CA PRO A 15 -8.67 -7.27 -2.31
C PRO A 15 -9.40 -8.40 -3.05
N LYS A 16 -10.70 -8.63 -2.76
CA LYS A 16 -11.48 -9.73 -3.39
C LYS A 16 -11.48 -9.65 -4.92
N GLN A 17 -11.55 -8.44 -5.46
CA GLN A 17 -11.49 -8.18 -6.90
C GLN A 17 -10.16 -8.66 -7.50
N VAL A 18 -9.05 -8.50 -6.78
CA VAL A 18 -7.74 -8.98 -7.22
C VAL A 18 -7.66 -10.50 -7.16
N GLU A 19 -8.19 -11.14 -6.11
CA GLU A 19 -8.21 -12.61 -5.99
C GLU A 19 -9.09 -13.28 -7.05
N ALA A 20 -10.11 -12.58 -7.55
CA ALA A 20 -11.00 -13.07 -8.60
C ALA A 20 -10.53 -12.74 -10.03
N ASP A 21 -9.49 -11.90 -10.20
CA ASP A 21 -8.97 -11.50 -11.50
C ASP A 21 -8.03 -12.59 -12.05
N ALA A 22 -8.07 -12.83 -13.37
CA ALA A 22 -7.22 -13.82 -14.04
C ALA A 22 -5.71 -13.53 -13.85
N ARG A 23 -5.34 -12.27 -13.61
CA ARG A 23 -3.96 -11.83 -13.37
C ARG A 23 -3.50 -12.03 -11.92
N HIS A 24 -4.32 -12.61 -11.04
CA HIS A 24 -4.01 -12.78 -9.62
C HIS A 24 -2.64 -13.44 -9.38
N GLU A 25 -2.38 -14.58 -10.03
CA GLU A 25 -1.12 -15.32 -9.85
C GLU A 25 0.09 -14.59 -10.44
N GLN A 26 -0.12 -13.84 -11.53
CA GLN A 26 0.91 -12.95 -12.09
C GLN A 26 1.26 -11.84 -11.09
N LEU A 27 0.27 -11.21 -10.48
CA LEU A 27 0.48 -10.20 -9.44
C LEU A 27 1.18 -10.78 -8.20
N ARG A 28 0.80 -11.98 -7.75
CA ARG A 28 1.49 -12.63 -6.63
C ARG A 28 2.96 -12.89 -6.94
N THR A 29 3.24 -13.32 -8.16
CA THR A 29 4.61 -13.52 -8.65
C THR A 29 5.37 -12.19 -8.70
N PHE A 30 4.75 -11.14 -9.24
CA PHE A 30 5.30 -9.79 -9.28
C PHE A 30 5.66 -9.30 -7.87
N ILE A 31 4.73 -9.36 -6.91
CA ILE A 31 4.97 -8.91 -5.54
C ILE A 31 6.14 -9.69 -4.93
N LYS A 32 6.19 -11.02 -5.11
CA LYS A 32 7.25 -11.85 -4.54
C LYS A 32 8.63 -11.53 -5.14
N GLN A 33 8.70 -11.30 -6.45
CA GLN A 33 9.96 -11.08 -7.16
C GLN A 33 10.51 -9.65 -7.01
N ASN A 34 9.63 -8.66 -6.94
CA ASN A 34 10.00 -7.24 -6.91
C ASN A 34 9.95 -6.66 -5.50
N SER A 35 9.87 -7.51 -4.48
CA SER A 35 9.85 -7.07 -3.08
C SER A 35 11.25 -6.84 -2.54
N GLU A 36 11.48 -5.63 -2.04
CA GLU A 36 12.75 -5.21 -1.46
C GLU A 36 12.56 -4.73 -0.02
N LYS A 37 13.65 -4.68 0.75
CA LYS A 37 13.59 -4.12 2.10
C LYS A 37 13.20 -2.64 2.04
N LEU A 38 12.28 -2.25 2.92
CA LEU A 38 11.85 -0.86 3.05
C LEU A 38 13.03 0.08 3.40
N TRP A 39 14.01 -0.39 4.16
CA TRP A 39 15.32 0.27 4.33
C TRP A 39 16.33 -0.78 4.81
N SER A 40 17.62 -0.44 4.86
CA SER A 40 18.75 -1.37 5.07
C SER A 40 18.55 -2.34 6.25
N GLY A 41 18.06 -1.86 7.39
CA GLY A 41 17.79 -2.66 8.59
C GLY A 41 16.33 -3.09 8.80
N SER A 42 15.45 -2.87 7.83
CA SER A 42 14.06 -3.33 7.92
C SER A 42 13.93 -4.83 7.65
N SER A 43 12.98 -5.47 8.34
CA SER A 43 12.48 -6.80 8.00
C SER A 43 11.22 -6.75 7.11
N VAL A 44 10.68 -5.55 6.85
CA VAL A 44 9.49 -5.36 6.03
C VAL A 44 9.91 -5.30 4.58
N LEU A 45 9.28 -6.15 3.78
CA LEU A 45 9.45 -6.19 2.33
C LEU A 45 8.30 -5.44 1.65
N VAL A 46 8.62 -4.61 0.68
CA VAL A 46 7.64 -3.84 -0.12
C VAL A 46 7.93 -4.05 -1.60
N PRO A 47 6.92 -4.33 -2.44
CA PRO A 47 7.12 -4.36 -3.88
C PRO A 47 7.56 -2.98 -4.39
N ALA A 48 8.52 -3.01 -5.32
CA ALA A 48 8.94 -1.89 -6.11
C ALA A 48 8.41 -2.01 -7.55
N SER A 49 8.12 -0.89 -8.20
CA SER A 49 7.67 -0.85 -9.58
C SER A 49 8.00 0.49 -10.23
N ASP A 50 8.15 0.50 -11.56
CA ASP A 50 8.21 1.74 -12.33
C ASP A 50 6.83 2.39 -12.42
N LEU A 51 6.82 3.72 -12.61
CA LEU A 51 5.58 4.47 -12.79
C LEU A 51 5.10 4.42 -14.24
N SER A 52 4.58 3.25 -14.63
CA SER A 52 4.03 2.97 -15.95
C SER A 52 2.77 3.80 -16.27
N GLU A 53 2.38 3.86 -17.54
CA GLU A 53 1.16 4.58 -17.96
C GLU A 53 -0.10 3.99 -17.31
N GLY A 54 -0.26 2.67 -17.30
CA GLY A 54 -1.39 2.00 -16.64
C GLY A 54 -1.46 2.33 -15.14
N LEU A 55 -0.31 2.38 -14.46
CA LEU A 55 -0.24 2.75 -13.05
C LEU A 55 -0.57 4.23 -12.83
N ARG A 56 -0.09 5.12 -13.70
CA ARG A 56 -0.45 6.55 -13.69
C ARG A 56 -1.95 6.75 -13.86
N ALA A 57 -2.56 6.04 -14.81
CA ALA A 57 -4.00 6.11 -15.06
C ALA A 57 -4.80 5.63 -13.84
N ALA A 58 -4.43 4.51 -13.23
CA ALA A 58 -5.09 3.99 -12.03
C ALA A 58 -4.98 4.96 -10.84
N LEU A 59 -3.79 5.54 -10.62
CA LEU A 59 -3.56 6.55 -9.58
C LEU A 59 -4.32 7.84 -9.84
N GLY A 60 -4.36 8.30 -11.10
CA GLY A 60 -5.13 9.46 -11.52
C GLY A 60 -6.64 9.28 -11.32
N ALA A 61 -7.17 8.09 -11.61
CA ALA A 61 -8.57 7.76 -11.35
C ALA A 61 -8.91 7.75 -9.86
N ALA A 62 -8.01 7.25 -9.00
CA ALA A 62 -8.19 7.31 -7.54
C ALA A 62 -8.17 8.76 -7.02
N ARG A 63 -7.26 9.59 -7.56
CA ARG A 63 -7.17 11.02 -7.27
C ARG A 63 -8.43 11.78 -7.68
N GLY A 64 -8.99 11.50 -8.86
CA GLY A 64 -10.21 12.14 -9.35
C GLY A 64 -11.47 11.84 -8.52
N LYS A 65 -11.40 10.87 -7.60
CA LYS A 65 -12.48 10.53 -6.65
C LYS A 65 -12.24 11.09 -5.24
N ASP A 66 -11.19 11.89 -5.04
CA ASP A 66 -10.73 12.39 -3.74
C ASP A 66 -10.43 11.29 -2.70
N ARG A 67 -9.94 10.13 -3.17
CA ARG A 67 -9.67 8.95 -2.33
C ARG A 67 -8.19 8.79 -1.94
N LEU A 68 -7.45 9.90 -1.96
CA LEU A 68 -6.03 9.94 -1.66
C LEU A 68 -5.72 10.89 -0.48
N THR A 69 -5.14 10.36 0.58
CA THR A 69 -4.62 11.16 1.70
C THR A 69 -3.11 11.31 1.59
N ARG A 70 -2.59 12.54 1.71
CA ARG A 70 -1.16 12.85 1.58
C ARG A 70 -0.52 13.12 2.94
N GLY A 71 0.76 12.77 3.05
CA GLY A 71 1.60 13.09 4.20
C GLY A 71 1.42 12.12 5.37
N VAL A 72 2.51 11.88 6.10
CA VAL A 72 2.56 10.83 7.14
C VAL A 72 1.54 11.07 8.25
N GLU A 73 1.45 12.29 8.77
CA GLU A 73 0.58 12.64 9.91
C GLU A 73 -0.91 12.47 9.60
N SER A 74 -1.34 12.91 8.41
CA SER A 74 -2.73 12.73 7.96
C SER A 74 -3.08 11.26 7.77
N ILE A 75 -2.15 10.48 7.22
CA ILE A 75 -2.31 9.04 7.00
C ILE A 75 -2.41 8.30 8.34
N GLU A 76 -1.51 8.61 9.28
CA GLU A 76 -1.49 8.04 10.63
C GLU A 76 -2.83 8.27 11.32
N ARG A 77 -3.28 9.54 11.39
CA ARG A 77 -4.56 9.89 11.99
C ARG A 77 -5.75 9.17 11.33
N LEU A 78 -5.74 9.04 10.01
CA LEU A 78 -6.81 8.35 9.29
C LEU A 78 -6.84 6.86 9.65
N LEU A 79 -5.69 6.19 9.64
CA LEU A 79 -5.57 4.77 9.94
C LEU A 79 -5.89 4.46 11.41
N GLU A 80 -5.47 5.31 12.35
CA GLU A 80 -5.82 5.22 13.76
C GLU A 80 -7.33 5.33 13.98
N ASN A 81 -7.98 6.32 13.36
CA ASN A 81 -9.43 6.49 13.46
C ASN A 81 -10.18 5.27 12.92
N GLU A 82 -9.72 4.71 11.79
CA GLU A 82 -10.31 3.49 11.22
C GLU A 82 -10.11 2.29 12.15
N ALA A 83 -8.89 2.08 12.66
CA ALA A 83 -8.58 0.97 13.56
C ALA A 83 -9.43 1.03 14.84
N ASN A 84 -9.60 2.22 15.41
CA ASN A 84 -10.47 2.45 16.56
C ASN A 84 -11.94 2.14 16.25
N GLY A 85 -12.44 2.58 15.08
CA GLY A 85 -13.79 2.27 14.63
C GLY A 85 -14.03 0.77 14.46
N LEU A 86 -13.08 0.07 13.85
CA LEU A 86 -13.12 -1.39 13.68
C LEU A 86 -13.10 -2.12 15.01
N ALA A 87 -12.22 -1.72 15.93
CA ALA A 87 -12.13 -2.33 17.26
C ALA A 87 -13.43 -2.17 18.07
N LEU A 88 -14.13 -1.05 17.93
CA LEU A 88 -15.44 -0.83 18.56
C LEU A 88 -16.53 -1.75 17.96
N VAL A 89 -16.49 -1.99 16.65
CA VAL A 89 -17.43 -2.89 15.98
C VAL A 89 -17.15 -4.35 16.36
N ASP A 90 -15.89 -4.77 16.34
CA ASP A 90 -15.49 -6.14 16.68
C ASP A 90 -15.88 -6.50 18.13
N LYS A 91 -15.73 -5.55 19.07
CA LYS A 91 -16.21 -5.70 20.45
C LYS A 91 -17.72 -5.91 20.53
N LYS A 92 -18.50 -5.30 19.63
CA LYS A 92 -19.97 -5.43 19.60
C LYS A 92 -20.43 -6.72 18.95
N THR A 93 -19.74 -7.20 17.92
CA THR A 93 -20.15 -8.38 17.15
C THR A 93 -19.56 -9.68 17.69
N GLY A 94 -18.48 -9.64 18.48
CA GLY A 94 -17.82 -10.83 19.03
C GLY A 94 -17.03 -11.67 18.01
N GLU A 95 -17.16 -11.36 16.73
CA GLU A 95 -16.47 -12.04 15.63
C GLU A 95 -15.20 -11.29 15.19
N LYS A 96 -14.07 -12.01 15.11
CA LYS A 96 -12.88 -11.52 14.42
C LYS A 96 -13.08 -11.67 12.92
N ARG A 97 -13.21 -10.54 12.21
CA ARG A 97 -13.31 -10.53 10.75
C ARG A 97 -12.01 -10.99 10.10
N VAL A 98 -12.14 -11.68 8.98
CA VAL A 98 -11.00 -11.98 8.09
C VAL A 98 -10.44 -10.64 7.58
N GLN A 99 -9.17 -10.38 7.92
CA GLN A 99 -8.49 -9.15 7.55
C GLN A 99 -7.96 -9.23 6.11
N ARG A 100 -8.06 -8.13 5.40
CA ARG A 100 -7.77 -8.04 3.96
C ARG A 100 -7.25 -6.67 3.64
N ILE A 101 -6.27 -6.61 2.75
CA ILE A 101 -5.74 -5.37 2.21
C ILE A 101 -6.88 -4.58 1.58
N SER A 102 -7.10 -3.37 2.11
CA SER A 102 -8.04 -2.40 1.56
C SER A 102 -7.44 -1.00 1.48
N ARG A 103 -6.18 -0.85 1.86
CA ARG A 103 -5.42 0.40 1.91
C ARG A 103 -4.06 0.16 1.28
N LEU A 104 -3.58 1.13 0.49
CA LEU A 104 -2.27 1.05 -0.15
C LEU A 104 -1.50 2.35 0.12
N LEU A 105 -0.36 2.23 0.79
CA LEU A 105 0.63 3.28 0.85
C LEU A 105 1.44 3.27 -0.45
N VAL A 106 1.54 4.43 -1.11
CA VAL A 106 2.37 4.61 -2.30
C VAL A 106 3.43 5.64 -1.97
N MET A 107 4.70 5.29 -2.19
CA MET A 107 5.84 6.13 -1.81
C MET A 107 6.86 6.29 -2.93
N SER A 108 7.60 7.40 -2.88
CA SER A 108 8.76 7.64 -3.73
C SER A 108 10.00 6.86 -3.27
N ASN A 109 10.99 6.74 -4.15
CA ASN A 109 12.26 6.06 -3.88
C ASN A 109 13.36 7.00 -3.33
N ASP A 110 13.10 8.31 -3.23
CA ASP A 110 14.03 9.35 -2.75
C ASP A 110 13.81 9.72 -1.26
N GLY A 111 13.25 8.79 -0.50
CA GLY A 111 13.07 8.91 0.94
C GLY A 111 14.41 8.78 1.67
N VAL A 112 14.62 9.60 2.69
CA VAL A 112 15.71 9.34 3.66
C VAL A 112 15.28 8.24 4.63
N GLU A 113 16.23 7.52 5.22
CA GLU A 113 15.93 6.36 6.09
C GLU A 113 14.93 6.69 7.21
N ARG A 114 15.06 7.87 7.85
CA ARG A 114 14.11 8.32 8.90
C ARG A 114 12.66 8.36 8.42
N PHE A 115 12.43 8.64 7.14
CA PHE A 115 11.10 8.65 6.54
C PHE A 115 10.60 7.22 6.35
N TYR A 116 11.42 6.32 5.83
CA TYR A 116 11.05 4.91 5.66
C TYR A 116 10.81 4.19 6.99
N ARG A 117 11.49 4.59 8.07
CA ARG A 117 11.20 4.11 9.43
C ARG A 117 9.79 4.51 9.90
N LYS A 118 9.31 5.71 9.57
CA LYS A 118 7.92 6.10 9.86
C LYS A 118 6.92 5.27 9.06
N VAL A 119 7.20 5.03 7.78
CA VAL A 119 6.37 4.15 6.94
C VAL A 119 6.34 2.72 7.50
N GLU A 120 7.48 2.22 7.99
CA GLU A 120 7.56 0.90 8.63
C GLU A 120 6.67 0.82 9.87
N SER A 121 6.65 1.86 10.72
CA SER A 121 5.76 1.92 11.88
C SER A 121 4.30 1.78 11.47
N LEU A 122 3.86 2.55 10.46
CA LEU A 122 2.48 2.46 9.93
C LEU A 122 2.14 1.04 9.44
N LEU A 123 3.07 0.38 8.74
CA LEU A 123 2.87 -0.98 8.25
C LEU A 123 2.86 -2.02 9.37
N ARG A 124 3.63 -1.83 10.43
CA ARG A 124 3.64 -2.75 11.59
C ARG A 124 2.36 -2.62 12.41
N GLU A 125 1.83 -1.42 12.52
CA GLU A 125 0.63 -1.13 13.29
C GLU A 125 -0.66 -1.51 12.54
N HIS A 126 -0.72 -1.24 11.23
CA HIS A 126 -1.93 -1.41 10.42
C HIS A 126 -1.81 -2.48 9.32
N GLY A 127 -0.76 -3.30 9.37
CA GLY A 127 -0.38 -4.23 8.29
C GLY A 127 -1.41 -5.31 7.94
N GLU A 128 -2.38 -5.57 8.82
CA GLU A 128 -3.47 -6.50 8.53
C GLU A 128 -4.40 -6.01 7.40
N ARG A 129 -4.43 -4.70 7.12
CA ARG A 129 -5.25 -4.08 6.06
C ARG A 129 -4.50 -3.11 5.16
N VAL A 130 -3.27 -2.76 5.50
CA VAL A 130 -2.44 -1.80 4.78
C VAL A 130 -1.27 -2.52 4.12
N MET A 131 -1.12 -2.32 2.82
CA MET A 131 0.05 -2.72 2.04
C MET A 131 0.82 -1.47 1.63
N ALA A 132 2.11 -1.61 1.32
CA ALA A 132 2.92 -0.56 0.72
C ALA A 132 3.41 -0.93 -0.68
N LEU A 133 3.61 0.09 -1.52
CA LEU A 133 4.21 0.04 -2.85
C LEU A 133 5.22 1.18 -2.97
N ARG A 134 6.44 0.84 -3.36
CA ARG A 134 7.47 1.83 -3.72
C ARG A 134 7.48 2.02 -5.22
N LEU A 135 7.50 3.27 -5.66
CA LEU A 135 7.66 3.61 -7.05
C LEU A 135 9.08 4.07 -7.33
N ASN A 136 9.64 3.65 -8.46
CA ASN A 136 10.92 4.12 -8.98
C ASN A 136 10.76 5.53 -9.57
N ALA A 137 10.35 6.46 -8.72
CA ALA A 137 10.14 7.86 -9.00
C ALA A 137 10.46 8.66 -7.75
N ASP A 138 11.14 9.79 -7.93
CA ASP A 138 11.37 10.73 -6.83
C ASP A 138 10.06 11.43 -6.43
N ALA A 139 10.12 12.21 -5.34
CA ALA A 139 8.93 12.89 -4.81
C ALA A 139 8.28 13.83 -5.82
N LYS A 140 9.07 14.48 -6.69
CA LYS A 140 8.60 15.42 -7.69
C LYS A 140 7.91 14.67 -8.83
N GLN A 141 8.56 13.66 -9.39
CA GLN A 141 8.01 12.80 -10.44
C GLN A 141 6.70 12.16 -10.00
N LEU A 142 6.66 11.64 -8.77
CA LEU A 142 5.45 11.04 -8.21
C LEU A 142 4.35 12.09 -7.99
N GLY A 143 4.70 13.23 -7.43
CA GLY A 143 3.76 14.31 -7.17
C GLY A 143 3.15 14.89 -8.44
N GLU A 144 3.98 15.13 -9.47
CA GLU A 144 3.53 15.61 -10.78
C GLU A 144 2.59 14.62 -11.46
N ALA A 145 2.93 13.34 -11.45
CA ALA A 145 2.13 12.29 -12.08
C ALA A 145 0.74 12.11 -11.46
N VAL A 146 0.61 12.29 -10.14
CA VAL A 146 -0.64 12.00 -9.41
C VAL A 146 -1.42 13.27 -9.08
N PHE A 147 -0.74 14.33 -8.65
CA PHE A 147 -1.36 15.55 -8.09
C PHE A 147 -1.23 16.77 -9.02
N GLY A 148 -0.55 16.65 -10.16
CA GLY A 148 -0.40 17.71 -11.15
C GLY A 148 0.87 18.55 -10.94
N PRO A 149 1.08 19.56 -11.79
CA PRO A 149 2.37 20.24 -11.93
C PRO A 149 2.87 20.85 -10.61
N GLU A 150 4.19 20.83 -10.44
CA GLU A 150 4.92 21.42 -9.30
C GLU A 150 4.57 20.84 -7.93
N LYS A 151 3.89 19.68 -7.87
CA LYS A 151 3.66 18.97 -6.61
C LYS A 151 4.79 17.98 -6.35
N ALA A 152 5.30 17.98 -5.13
CA ALA A 152 6.19 16.94 -4.62
C ALA A 152 5.49 16.16 -3.51
N VAL A 153 5.46 14.83 -3.63
CA VAL A 153 4.82 13.92 -2.66
C VAL A 153 5.69 12.70 -2.44
N LYS A 154 6.10 12.47 -1.18
CA LYS A 154 6.87 11.28 -0.79
C LYS A 154 6.01 10.09 -0.39
N LEU A 155 4.79 10.35 0.08
CA LEU A 155 3.86 9.34 0.58
C LEU A 155 2.42 9.82 0.41
N PHE A 156 1.59 8.94 -0.10
CA PHE A 156 0.14 9.07 0.01
C PHE A 156 -0.51 7.70 0.24
N LEU A 157 -1.72 7.72 0.77
CA LEU A 157 -2.56 6.57 1.03
C LEU A 157 -3.69 6.52 0.02
N VAL A 158 -3.91 5.35 -0.59
CA VAL A 158 -5.12 5.02 -1.34
C VAL A 158 -6.13 4.41 -0.38
N GLU A 159 -7.28 5.04 -0.26
CA GLU A 159 -8.22 4.80 0.84
C GLU A 159 -9.34 3.82 0.51
N HIS A 160 -9.49 3.36 -0.73
CA HIS A 160 -10.62 2.50 -1.11
C HIS A 160 -10.15 1.23 -1.79
N LYS A 161 -10.73 0.10 -1.35
CA LYS A 161 -10.38 -1.26 -1.82
C LYS A 161 -10.46 -1.45 -3.33
N GLU A 162 -11.35 -0.75 -4.01
CA GLU A 162 -11.52 -0.81 -5.47
C GLU A 162 -10.37 -0.13 -6.19
N ASP A 163 -9.95 1.04 -5.70
CA ASP A 163 -8.82 1.78 -6.24
C ASP A 163 -7.50 1.04 -5.91
N VAL A 164 -7.40 0.44 -4.72
CA VAL A 164 -6.29 -0.47 -4.37
C VAL A 164 -6.24 -1.66 -5.33
N ALA A 165 -7.38 -2.30 -5.64
CA ALA A 165 -7.43 -3.41 -6.57
C ALA A 165 -6.99 -3.00 -7.98
N ALA A 166 -7.51 -1.88 -8.49
CA ALA A 166 -7.16 -1.35 -9.80
C ALA A 166 -5.65 -1.06 -9.90
N ILE A 167 -5.08 -0.41 -8.88
CA ILE A 167 -3.65 -0.09 -8.83
C ILE A 167 -2.79 -1.36 -8.79
N LEU A 168 -3.15 -2.33 -7.95
CA LEU A 168 -2.41 -3.59 -7.86
C LEU A 168 -2.44 -4.35 -9.20
N LEU A 169 -3.59 -4.39 -9.88
CA LEU A 169 -3.70 -5.06 -11.18
C LEU A 169 -2.94 -4.31 -12.28
N ALA A 170 -2.82 -2.99 -12.20
CA ALA A 170 -2.03 -2.17 -13.12
C ALA A 170 -0.51 -2.49 -13.07
N LEU A 171 -0.02 -3.07 -11.97
CA LEU A 171 1.39 -3.49 -11.84
C LEU A 171 1.77 -4.64 -12.79
N VAL A 172 0.79 -5.42 -13.24
CA VAL A 172 0.98 -6.59 -14.10
C VAL A 172 0.21 -6.48 -15.40
N ASP A 173 -0.28 -5.27 -15.72
CA ASP A 173 -0.95 -5.03 -16.98
C ASP A 173 0.08 -5.02 -18.12
N PRO A 174 -0.05 -5.88 -19.15
CA PRO A 174 0.88 -5.90 -20.28
C PRO A 174 0.94 -4.57 -21.05
N ALA A 175 -0.08 -3.70 -20.95
CA ALA A 175 -0.06 -2.36 -21.53
C ALA A 175 0.89 -1.38 -20.78
N ALA A 176 1.46 -1.78 -19.64
CA ALA A 176 2.42 -0.99 -18.87
C ALA A 176 3.86 -0.98 -19.43
N SER A 177 4.13 -1.75 -20.50
CA SER A 177 5.47 -1.95 -21.09
C SER A 177 5.66 -1.34 -22.48
N ALA A 178 4.82 -0.38 -22.88
CA ALA A 178 4.94 0.33 -24.16
C ALA A 178 5.65 1.69 -23.99
#